data_AF-A0A2P8HXB2-F1
#
_entry.id   AF-A0A2P8HXB2-F1
#
_cell.length_a   1.000
_cell.length_b   1.000
_cell.length_c   1.000
_cell.angle_alpha   90.00
_cell.angle_beta   90.00
_cell.angle_gamma   90.00
#
_symmetry.space_group_name_H-M   'P 1'
#
loop_
_entity.id
_entity.type
_entity.pdbx_description
1 polymer ?
#
loop_
_entity_poly.entity_id
_entity_poly.type
_entity_poly.pdbx_seq_one_letter_code
_entity_poly.pdbx_strand_id
1 'polypeptide(L)'
;MKREETFTFVKGLPVHQVIDLVHATERWDSYITFETKKASANGKSALGLMSMLTTLKLGEKVTVKANGEDATEVINGLKTFFERSELTQEPLDYWEEAGVETVEAAMTGCLTAWSDDVQQIAKSYLKTTRS
;
A
#
# COMPACT_ATOMS: atom_id res chain seq x y z
N MET A 1 1.06 -19.22 -11.57
CA MET A 1 2.49 -18.90 -11.73
C MET A 1 2.89 -17.90 -10.64
N LYS A 2 4.15 -17.85 -10.20
CA LYS A 2 4.60 -16.92 -9.15
C LYS A 2 5.69 -15.99 -9.68
N ARG A 3 5.56 -14.70 -9.40
CA ARG A 3 6.55 -13.67 -9.72
C ARG A 3 6.71 -12.73 -8.54
N GLU A 4 7.92 -12.21 -8.36
CA GLU A 4 8.21 -11.19 -7.36
C GLU A 4 9.22 -10.18 -7.90
N GLU A 5 9.10 -8.95 -7.43
CA GLU A 5 9.98 -7.83 -7.80
C GLU A 5 10.13 -6.90 -6.59
N THR A 6 11.30 -6.26 -6.45
CA THR A 6 11.55 -5.35 -5.32
C THR A 6 11.83 -3.95 -5.81
N PHE A 7 11.00 -3.01 -5.36
CA PHE A 7 11.10 -1.59 -5.69
C PHE A 7 11.73 -0.83 -4.51
N THR A 8 12.56 0.16 -4.81
CA THR A 8 13.14 1.05 -3.79
C THR A 8 12.51 2.42 -3.94
N PHE A 9 11.89 2.92 -2.88
CA PHE A 9 11.19 4.19 -2.90
C PHE A 9 12.05 5.31 -2.30
N VAL A 10 12.00 6.49 -2.92
CA VAL A 10 12.65 7.70 -2.40
C VAL A 10 11.78 8.45 -1.40
N LYS A 11 10.46 8.28 -1.47
CA LYS A 11 9.46 8.81 -0.55
C LYS A 11 8.18 7.96 -0.63
N GLY A 12 7.28 8.13 0.34
CA GLY A 12 5.94 7.55 0.30
C GLY A 12 5.13 7.99 -0.92
N LEU A 13 4.18 7.14 -1.31
CA LEU A 13 3.22 7.48 -2.35
C LEU A 13 2.10 8.33 -1.74
N PRO A 14 1.72 9.46 -2.36
CA PRO A 14 0.57 10.24 -1.93
C PRO A 14 -0.72 9.41 -2.05
N VAL A 15 -1.73 9.77 -1.27
CA VAL A 15 -2.99 9.01 -1.15
C VAL A 15 -3.63 8.73 -2.52
N HIS A 16 -3.67 9.71 -3.42
CA HIS A 16 -4.26 9.52 -4.76
C HIS A 16 -3.51 8.47 -5.60
N GLN A 17 -2.17 8.45 -5.56
CA GLN A 17 -1.39 7.42 -6.26
C GLN A 17 -1.62 6.03 -5.66
N VAL A 18 -1.86 5.94 -4.34
CA VAL A 18 -2.23 4.67 -3.72
C VAL A 18 -3.61 4.21 -4.19
N ILE A 19 -4.58 5.12 -4.34
CA ILE A 19 -5.91 4.79 -4.89
C ILE A 19 -5.78 4.32 -6.34
N ASP A 20 -5.03 5.03 -7.17
CA ASP A 20 -4.80 4.65 -8.56
C ASP A 20 -4.09 3.29 -8.69
N LEU A 21 -3.14 3.02 -7.78
CA LEU A 21 -2.48 1.73 -7.68
C LEU A 21 -3.47 0.61 -7.37
N VAL A 22 -4.38 0.81 -6.42
CA VAL A 22 -5.42 -0.18 -6.07
C VAL A 22 -6.33 -0.45 -7.27
N HIS A 23 -6.79 0.60 -7.96
CA HIS A 23 -7.61 0.44 -9.15
C HIS A 23 -6.85 -0.26 -10.30
N ALA A 24 -5.53 -0.07 -10.38
CA ALA A 24 -4.72 -0.82 -11.33
C ALA A 24 -4.65 -2.30 -10.95
N THR A 25 -4.40 -2.60 -9.67
CA THR A 25 -4.24 -3.98 -9.17
C THR A 25 -5.51 -4.82 -9.23
N GLU A 26 -6.69 -4.20 -9.14
CA GLU A 26 -7.99 -4.86 -9.26
C GLU A 26 -8.25 -5.48 -10.63
N ARG A 27 -7.57 -5.00 -11.69
CA ARG A 27 -7.77 -5.47 -13.07
C ARG A 27 -7.19 -6.85 -13.35
N TRP A 28 -6.29 -7.32 -12.49
CA TRP A 28 -5.60 -8.59 -12.63
C TRP A 28 -6.24 -9.65 -11.74
N ASP A 29 -6.25 -10.90 -12.20
CA ASP A 29 -6.80 -12.04 -11.46
C ASP A 29 -5.83 -12.54 -10.39
N SER A 30 -4.53 -12.29 -10.57
CA SER A 30 -3.49 -12.62 -9.61
C SER A 30 -3.80 -12.16 -8.18
N TYR A 31 -3.39 -12.99 -7.23
CA TYR A 31 -3.26 -12.58 -5.83
C TYR A 31 -1.97 -11.76 -5.68
N ILE A 32 -2.12 -10.48 -5.34
CA ILE A 32 -1.02 -9.52 -5.27
C ILE A 32 -0.77 -9.16 -3.81
N THR A 33 0.47 -9.25 -3.35
CA THR A 33 0.88 -8.89 -2.00
C THR A 33 2.05 -7.92 -2.07
N PHE A 34 1.99 -6.87 -1.27
CA PHE A 34 3.07 -5.92 -1.06
C PHE A 34 3.68 -6.18 0.31
N GLU A 35 5.00 -6.24 0.40
CA GLU A 35 5.72 -6.54 1.62
C GLU A 35 6.86 -5.53 1.85
N THR A 36 6.96 -5.06 3.09
CA THR A 36 8.15 -4.38 3.61
C THR A 36 8.76 -5.24 4.72
N LYS A 37 9.84 -4.77 5.33
CA LYS A 37 10.38 -5.43 6.54
C LYS A 37 9.40 -5.46 7.73
N LYS A 38 8.40 -4.56 7.75
CA LYS A 38 7.56 -4.31 8.93
C LYS A 38 6.10 -4.71 8.72
N ALA A 39 5.62 -4.72 7.48
CA ALA A 39 4.21 -4.88 7.16
C ALA A 39 4.03 -5.63 5.83
N SER A 40 2.86 -6.25 5.69
CA SER A 40 2.39 -6.87 4.44
C SER A 40 0.94 -6.47 4.21
N ALA A 41 0.59 -6.20 2.96
CA ALA A 41 -0.75 -5.81 2.56
C ALA A 41 -1.16 -6.46 1.23
N ASN A 42 -2.45 -6.75 1.09
CA ASN A 42 -3.02 -7.17 -0.19
C ASN A 42 -2.98 -5.98 -1.16
N GLY A 43 -2.54 -6.22 -2.38
CA GLY A 43 -2.45 -5.21 -3.44
C GLY A 43 -3.77 -4.57 -3.84
N LYS A 44 -4.89 -5.22 -3.54
CA LYS A 44 -6.27 -4.75 -3.79
C LYS A 44 -6.92 -4.12 -2.55
N SER A 45 -6.17 -3.98 -1.44
CA SER A 45 -6.67 -3.36 -0.21
C SER A 45 -6.22 -1.91 -0.13
N ALA A 46 -7.12 -0.97 -0.43
CA ALA A 46 -6.83 0.46 -0.33
C ALA A 46 -6.29 0.86 1.05
N LEU A 47 -6.96 0.43 2.13
CA LEU A 47 -6.51 0.75 3.49
C LEU A 47 -5.15 0.13 3.81
N GLY A 48 -4.92 -1.12 3.41
CA GLY A 48 -3.66 -1.81 3.66
C GLY A 48 -2.50 -1.16 2.92
N LEU A 49 -2.71 -0.82 1.64
CA LEU A 49 -1.71 -0.11 0.86
C LEU A 49 -1.50 1.32 1.32
N MET A 50 -2.56 2.06 1.70
CA MET A 50 -2.41 3.42 2.25
C MET A 50 -1.57 3.39 3.52
N SER A 51 -1.89 2.50 4.47
CA SER A 51 -1.12 2.39 5.72
C SER A 51 0.36 2.08 5.49
N MET A 52 0.69 1.38 4.40
CA MET A 52 2.06 0.94 4.12
C MET A 52 2.82 1.92 3.24
N LEU A 53 2.20 2.47 2.20
CA LEU A 53 2.87 3.19 1.12
C LEU A 53 2.95 4.70 1.37
N THR A 54 2.03 5.31 2.14
CA THR A 54 2.11 6.75 2.46
C THR A 54 3.24 7.07 3.43
N THR A 55 3.58 6.11 4.30
CA THR A 55 4.57 6.30 5.38
C THR A 55 6.00 5.86 5.01
N LEU A 56 6.23 5.45 3.76
CA LEU A 56 7.55 4.96 3.34
C LEU A 56 8.62 6.04 3.44
N LYS A 57 9.78 5.65 3.94
CA LYS A 57 10.95 6.52 4.04
C LYS A 57 11.92 6.29 2.89
N LEU A 58 12.76 7.29 2.62
CA LEU A 58 13.84 7.20 1.64
C LEU A 58 14.67 5.93 1.84
N GLY A 59 14.77 5.12 0.78
CA GLY A 59 15.54 3.88 0.76
C GLY A 59 14.80 2.67 1.32
N GLU A 60 13.54 2.80 1.74
CA GLU A 60 12.71 1.63 2.05
C GLU A 60 12.40 0.83 0.78
N LYS A 61 12.42 -0.49 0.95
CA LYS A 61 12.18 -1.46 -0.11
C LYS A 61 10.81 -2.09 0.07
N VAL A 62 10.06 -2.15 -1.02
CA VAL A 62 8.79 -2.86 -1.09
C VAL A 62 8.94 -3.99 -2.09
N THR A 63 8.76 -5.22 -1.61
CA THR A 63 8.71 -6.41 -2.45
C THR A 63 7.26 -6.68 -2.81
N VAL A 64 6.98 -6.75 -4.11
CA VAL A 64 5.67 -7.11 -4.63
C VAL A 64 5.71 -8.56 -5.09
N LYS A 65 4.72 -9.34 -4.68
CA LYS A 65 4.55 -10.74 -5.07
C LYS A 65 3.22 -10.90 -5.78
N ALA A 66 3.24 -11.50 -6.96
CA ALA A 66 2.06 -11.83 -7.75
C ALA A 66 1.97 -13.36 -7.91
N ASN A 67 0.81 -13.91 -7.61
CA ASN A 67 0.50 -15.33 -7.79
C ASN A 67 -0.78 -15.50 -8.60
N GLY A 68 -0.63 -15.94 -9.85
CA GLY A 68 -1.71 -16.10 -10.82
C GLY A 68 -1.15 -16.44 -12.20
N GLU A 69 -2.01 -16.56 -13.20
CA GLU A 69 -1.58 -16.80 -14.59
C GLU A 69 -0.99 -15.52 -15.20
N ASP A 70 -1.55 -14.38 -14.86
CA ASP A 70 -1.15 -13.02 -15.25
C ASP A 70 -0.06 -12.40 -14.36
N ALA A 71 0.66 -13.22 -13.59
CA ALA A 71 1.63 -12.73 -12.60
C ALA A 71 2.80 -11.94 -13.24
N THR A 72 3.14 -12.21 -14.49
CA THR A 72 4.21 -11.46 -15.19
C THR A 72 3.71 -10.09 -15.64
N GLU A 73 2.48 -10.04 -16.13
CA GLU A 73 1.77 -8.84 -16.57
C GLU A 73 1.55 -7.88 -15.39
N VAL A 74 1.22 -8.41 -14.21
CA VAL A 74 1.13 -7.64 -12.97
C VAL A 74 2.46 -6.93 -12.68
N ILE A 75 3.57 -7.67 -12.61
CA ILE A 75 4.87 -7.09 -12.26
C ILE A 75 5.29 -6.03 -13.29
N ASN A 76 5.09 -6.30 -14.58
CA ASN A 76 5.40 -5.35 -15.63
C ASN A 76 4.52 -4.09 -15.53
N GLY A 77 3.21 -4.25 -15.32
CA GLY A 77 2.28 -3.13 -15.17
C GLY A 77 2.59 -2.27 -13.94
N LEU A 78 2.94 -2.88 -12.82
CA LEU A 78 3.35 -2.18 -11.60
C LEU A 78 4.68 -1.46 -11.77
N LYS A 79 5.64 -2.05 -12.48
CA LYS A 79 6.90 -1.38 -12.81
C LYS A 79 6.65 -0.11 -13.62
N THR A 80 5.83 -0.19 -14.66
CA THR A 80 5.42 0.99 -15.46
C THR A 80 4.66 2.01 -14.61
N PHE A 81 3.80 1.56 -13.69
CA PHE A 81 3.08 2.45 -12.79
C PHE A 81 4.03 3.25 -11.88
N PHE A 82 5.01 2.61 -11.25
CA PHE A 82 5.96 3.28 -10.37
C PHE A 82 6.92 4.19 -11.12
N GLU A 83 7.43 3.76 -12.28
CA GLU A 83 8.26 4.61 -13.15
C GLU A 83 7.50 5.89 -13.55
N ARG A 84 6.22 5.77 -13.93
CA ARG A 84 5.39 6.94 -14.26
C ARG A 84 5.13 7.82 -13.03
N SER A 85 4.88 7.22 -11.88
CA SER A 85 4.58 7.95 -10.64
C SER A 85 5.79 8.74 -10.11
N GLU A 86 7.00 8.24 -10.33
CA GLU A 86 8.24 8.96 -10.03
C GLU A 86 8.48 10.15 -11.00
N LEU A 87 8.04 10.02 -12.26
CA LEU A 87 8.16 11.07 -13.29
C LEU A 87 7.11 12.17 -13.16
N THR A 88 5.95 11.88 -12.56
CA THR A 88 4.80 12.80 -12.43
C THR A 88 4.75 13.51 -11.08
N GLN A 89 5.91 13.93 -10.55
CA GLN A 89 5.94 14.85 -9.40
C GLN A 89 5.50 16.26 -9.80
N GLU A 90 4.31 16.37 -10.41
CA GLU A 90 3.60 17.63 -10.47
C GLU A 90 3.15 17.98 -9.04
N PRO A 91 3.30 19.24 -8.61
CA PRO A 91 2.79 19.67 -7.32
C PRO A 91 1.27 19.47 -7.31
N LEU A 92 0.77 18.89 -6.21
CA LEU A 92 -0.65 18.74 -5.97
C LEU A 92 -1.32 20.11 -5.98
N ASP A 93 -2.57 20.19 -6.46
CA ASP A 93 -3.34 21.41 -6.27
C ASP A 93 -3.72 21.59 -4.78
N TYR A 94 -4.13 22.80 -4.40
CA TYR A 94 -4.46 23.13 -3.01
C TYR A 94 -5.52 22.19 -2.39
N TRP A 95 -6.51 21.78 -3.17
CA TRP A 95 -7.59 20.90 -2.69
C TRP A 95 -7.14 19.46 -2.57
N GLU A 96 -6.25 19.02 -3.47
CA GLU A 96 -5.59 17.73 -3.39
C GLU A 96 -4.67 17.65 -2.17
N GLU A 97 -3.89 18.70 -1.90
CA GLU A 97 -3.07 18.81 -0.68
C GLU A 97 -3.93 18.74 0.59
N ALA A 98 -4.97 19.57 0.68
CA ALA A 98 -5.87 19.58 1.84
C ALA A 98 -6.61 18.24 2.02
N GLY A 99 -7.00 17.58 0.93
CA GLY A 99 -7.60 16.25 0.94
C GLY A 99 -6.64 15.19 1.46
N VAL A 100 -5.38 15.20 1.00
CA VAL A 100 -4.32 14.31 1.48
C VAL A 100 -4.06 14.53 2.97
N GLU A 101 -3.88 15.77 3.41
CA GLU A 101 -3.66 16.10 4.83
C GLU A 101 -4.83 15.62 5.71
N THR A 102 -6.07 15.78 5.23
CA THR A 102 -7.27 15.33 5.96
C THR A 102 -7.30 13.81 6.11
N VAL A 103 -6.98 13.07 5.04
CA VAL A 103 -6.93 11.59 5.07
C VAL A 103 -5.77 11.12 5.97
N GLU A 104 -4.60 11.73 5.87
CA GLU A 104 -3.45 11.39 6.72
C GLU A 104 -3.73 11.67 8.20
N ALA A 105 -4.34 12.81 8.52
CA ALA A 105 -4.75 13.15 9.87
C ALA A 105 -5.79 12.16 10.41
N ALA A 106 -6.78 11.79 9.60
CA ALA A 106 -7.79 10.79 9.98
C ALA A 106 -7.17 9.40 10.18
N MET A 107 -6.24 8.97 9.32
CA MET A 107 -5.53 7.70 9.46
C MET A 107 -4.65 7.67 10.71
N THR A 108 -3.92 8.75 10.98
CA THR A 108 -3.11 8.92 12.19
C THR A 108 -3.98 8.92 13.45
N GLY A 109 -5.13 9.60 13.39
CA GLY A 109 -6.16 9.56 14.42
C GLY A 109 -6.66 8.14 14.65
N CYS A 110 -6.99 7.39 13.61
CA CYS A 110 -7.40 5.99 13.72
C CYS A 110 -6.33 5.11 14.37
N LEU A 111 -5.05 5.29 14.07
CA LEU A 111 -3.97 4.51 14.70
C LEU A 111 -3.77 4.84 16.19
N THR A 112 -4.12 6.05 16.61
CA THR A 112 -3.90 6.56 17.98
C THR A 112 -5.16 6.52 18.85
N ALA A 113 -6.35 6.42 18.24
CA ALA A 113 -7.64 6.49 18.92
C ALA A 113 -8.31 5.12 19.16
N TRP A 114 -7.60 4.00 18.94
CA TRP A 114 -8.17 2.70 19.32
C TRP A 114 -8.32 2.65 20.83
N SER A 115 -9.57 2.53 21.28
CA SER A 115 -9.85 2.26 22.69
C SER A 115 -9.14 0.96 23.12
N ASP A 116 -8.81 0.88 24.40
CA ASP A 116 -8.16 -0.31 24.97
C ASP A 116 -8.94 -1.58 24.62
N ASP A 117 -10.26 -1.52 24.59
CA ASP A 117 -11.15 -2.64 24.23
C ASP A 117 -10.93 -3.13 22.79
N VAL A 118 -10.83 -2.22 21.82
CA VAL A 118 -10.59 -2.59 20.41
C VAL A 118 -9.19 -3.19 20.25
N GLN A 119 -8.19 -2.66 20.95
CA GLN A 119 -6.85 -3.22 20.95
C GLN A 119 -6.82 -4.63 21.57
N GLN A 120 -7.57 -4.87 22.64
CA GLN A 120 -7.64 -6.18 23.30
C GLN A 120 -8.33 -7.22 22.42
N ILE A 121 -9.41 -6.85 21.74
CA ILE A 121 -10.11 -7.72 20.78
C ILE A 121 -9.19 -8.07 19.60
N ALA A 122 -8.51 -7.08 19.00
CA ALA A 122 -7.57 -7.35 17.92
C ALA A 122 -6.44 -8.31 18.36
N LYS A 123 -5.90 -8.13 19.58
CA LYS A 123 -4.89 -9.02 20.17
C LYS A 123 -5.42 -10.43 20.44
N SER A 124 -6.69 -10.60 20.82
CA SER A 124 -7.27 -11.93 21.07
C SER A 124 -7.42 -12.72 19.76
N TYR A 125 -7.87 -12.06 18.68
CA TYR A 125 -8.00 -12.68 17.36
C TYR A 125 -6.67 -13.13 16.75
N LEU A 126 -5.59 -12.38 16.98
CA LEU A 126 -4.24 -12.73 16.51
C LEU A 126 -3.59 -13.87 17.34
N LYS A 127 -4.02 -14.08 18.59
CA LYS A 127 -3.56 -15.20 19.42
C LYS A 127 -4.24 -16.52 19.08
N THR A 128 -5.50 -16.49 18.67
CA THR A 128 -6.29 -17.70 18.36
C THR A 128 -6.04 -18.27 16.97
N THR A 129 -5.36 -17.55 16.09
CA THR A 129 -5.05 -17.97 14.71
C THR A 129 -3.64 -18.51 14.51
N ARG A 130 -2.81 -18.55 15.57
CA ARG A 130 -1.60 -19.40 15.61
C ARG A 130 -1.97 -20.77 16.20
N SER A 131 -2.47 -21.65 15.36
CA SER A 131 -2.56 -23.10 15.60
C SER A 131 -1.82 -23.82 14.50
#